data_AF-A0A9E5RHZ4-F1
#
_entry.id   AF-A0A9E5RHZ4-F1
#
_cell.length_a   1.000
_cell.length_b   1.000
_cell.length_c   1.000
_cell.angle_alpha   90.00
_cell.angle_beta   90.00
_cell.angle_gamma   90.00
#
_symmetry.space_group_name_H-M   'P 1'
#
loop_
_entity.id
_entity.type
_entity.pdbx_description
1 polymer ?
#
loop_
_entity_poly.entity_id
_entity_poly.type
_entity_poly.pdbx_seq_one_letter_code
_entity_poly.pdbx_strand_id
1 'polypeptide(L)'
;MRRLALADSSTPVEERQRIRTLESIRIDTQAIRNWGYPQQIRRIVSGLFSRLDDAIEEKIGVRVAFLIEMWFKIIDVVECRINQHRNLVLPALRAKNVETAIKRYYQAFPEFNSSPEDLLDLVKERNLSLNDLRAIIFSHSDLRLKDIYTLTIETFVDAYPQAIDPEVLKNVLNIWALSFGDLSTWNSEHLFLGNPVWQKPLINLEDGVYFCPVITLFLNYLTDLIEAVVKPHSDLYKKYEERRGKFLEEEIYQLFHQAFPSARIYRGSEWFDPATKKSFENDLLVLLDSYLLVVEAKSGRVTESTRRGAIESLKKILKKLLVEPSIQSKRFSDYLKNNPSLHKFKNRQGELNEIDNSKVREVIRLSVTLESLGTLFCRSTDLKEAGLIPYDVEISPTMSLADLEIIFEILEGGCEKLHYLVRREEFERNADYIGDEIDLLAFYLDTGFNIGEAEVTQKGLHLLGMSNIFDPFFLRELPESETPKPKHKLTGWWKKIIQQIELRQFERWTEIGCVLLNFAYDEQVKFERGFSET
;
A
#
# COMPACT_ATOMS: atom_id res chain seq x y z
N MET A 1 0.48 -15.44 -20.13
CA MET A 1 -0.30 -16.70 -20.27
C MET A 1 0.38 -17.87 -20.98
N ARG A 2 1.50 -17.74 -21.72
CA ARG A 2 2.16 -18.87 -22.41
C ARG A 2 2.96 -19.84 -21.52
N ARG A 3 3.30 -19.49 -20.27
CA ARG A 3 4.11 -20.33 -19.35
C ARG A 3 3.30 -21.19 -18.37
N LEU A 4 2.06 -20.82 -18.05
CA LEU A 4 1.17 -21.68 -17.25
C LEU A 4 0.84 -23.00 -17.99
N ALA A 5 0.92 -22.99 -19.33
CA ALA A 5 0.77 -24.18 -20.17
C ALA A 5 2.00 -25.11 -20.19
N LEU A 6 3.08 -24.81 -19.44
CA LEU A 6 4.32 -25.59 -19.42
C LEU A 6 4.58 -26.36 -18.12
N ALA A 7 3.66 -26.37 -17.17
CA ALA A 7 3.73 -27.32 -16.08
C ALA A 7 3.23 -28.69 -16.58
N ASP A 8 4.10 -29.40 -17.32
CA ASP A 8 3.91 -30.82 -17.59
C ASP A 8 3.63 -31.53 -16.25
N SER A 9 2.68 -32.46 -16.23
CA SER A 9 2.35 -33.20 -15.01
C SER A 9 3.55 -34.01 -14.47
N SER A 10 4.58 -34.21 -15.31
CA SER A 10 5.89 -34.76 -14.97
C SER A 10 6.81 -33.83 -14.17
N THR A 11 6.52 -32.52 -14.13
CA THR A 11 7.34 -31.51 -13.42
C THR A 11 7.20 -31.68 -11.91
N PRO A 12 8.29 -31.67 -11.12
CA PRO A 12 8.23 -31.76 -9.66
C PRO A 12 7.25 -30.75 -9.06
N VAL A 13 6.53 -31.14 -8.00
CA VAL A 13 5.52 -30.30 -7.34
C VAL A 13 6.12 -28.96 -6.89
N GLU A 14 7.31 -28.99 -6.29
CA GLU A 14 8.04 -27.79 -5.87
C GLU A 14 8.32 -26.83 -7.04
N GLU A 15 8.71 -27.37 -8.20
CA GLU A 15 9.00 -26.54 -9.38
C GLU A 15 7.73 -25.94 -9.99
N ARG A 16 6.61 -26.68 -9.96
CA ARG A 16 5.30 -26.15 -10.36
C ARG A 16 4.83 -25.04 -9.43
N GLN A 17 4.96 -25.21 -8.11
CA GLN A 17 4.62 -24.18 -7.14
C GLN A 17 5.52 -22.96 -7.30
N ARG A 18 6.83 -23.16 -7.49
CA ARG A 18 7.76 -22.08 -7.78
C ARG A 18 7.37 -21.26 -9.01
N ILE A 19 7.00 -21.92 -10.11
CA ILE A 19 6.54 -21.21 -11.33
C ILE A 19 5.27 -20.39 -11.03
N ARG A 20 4.30 -20.96 -10.31
CA ARG A 20 3.06 -20.25 -9.95
C ARG A 20 3.33 -19.04 -9.08
N THR A 21 4.15 -19.17 -8.04
CA THR A 21 4.53 -18.05 -7.17
C THR A 21 5.23 -16.96 -7.96
N LEU A 22 6.19 -17.31 -8.84
CA LEU A 22 6.90 -16.32 -9.66
C LEU A 22 5.97 -15.60 -10.64
N GLU A 23 5.00 -16.29 -11.24
CA GLU A 23 4.01 -15.65 -12.10
C GLU A 23 3.04 -14.75 -11.31
N SER A 24 2.69 -15.11 -10.07
CA SER A 24 1.93 -14.22 -9.18
C SER A 24 2.66 -12.90 -8.92
N ILE A 25 3.96 -12.94 -8.64
CA ILE A 25 4.80 -11.74 -8.44
C ILE A 25 4.80 -10.85 -9.68
N ARG A 26 4.85 -11.47 -10.86
CA ARG A 26 4.85 -10.76 -12.13
C ARG A 26 3.52 -10.12 -12.42
N ILE A 27 2.42 -10.78 -12.07
CA ILE A 27 1.07 -10.21 -12.15
C ILE A 27 0.96 -9.02 -11.20
N ASP A 28 1.40 -9.15 -9.96
CA ASP A 28 1.39 -8.05 -8.97
C ASP A 28 2.26 -6.87 -9.44
N THR A 29 3.40 -7.14 -10.09
CA THR A 29 4.27 -6.09 -10.66
C THR A 29 3.63 -5.40 -11.88
N GLN A 30 2.80 -6.11 -12.64
CA GLN A 30 2.10 -5.56 -13.82
C GLN A 30 0.84 -4.79 -13.44
N ALA A 31 0.16 -5.22 -12.37
CA ALA A 31 -0.96 -4.51 -11.80
C ALA A 31 -0.42 -3.31 -11.02
N ILE A 32 -0.36 -2.14 -11.66
CA ILE A 32 0.03 -0.88 -10.98
C ILE A 32 -1.06 -0.57 -9.94
N ARG A 33 -0.84 -1.01 -8.70
CA ARG A 33 -1.64 -0.70 -7.53
C ARG A 33 -0.78 0.11 -6.58
N ASN A 34 -1.28 1.27 -6.15
CA ASN A 34 -0.58 2.07 -5.15
C ASN A 34 -0.38 1.23 -3.89
N TRP A 35 0.81 1.32 -3.28
CA TRP A 35 1.14 0.61 -2.04
C TRP A 35 0.48 1.22 -0.79
N GLY A 36 -0.29 2.30 -0.97
CA GLY A 36 -1.07 2.98 0.05
C GLY A 36 -1.99 4.03 -0.59
N TYR A 37 -2.84 4.68 0.20
CA TYR A 37 -3.69 5.76 -0.32
C TYR A 37 -2.90 7.07 -0.54
N PRO A 38 -3.33 7.98 -1.43
CA PRO A 38 -2.51 9.15 -1.83
C PRO A 38 -2.01 10.00 -0.65
N GLN A 39 -2.86 10.29 0.35
CA GLN A 39 -2.47 11.08 1.51
C GLN A 39 -1.47 10.34 2.42
N GLN A 40 -1.62 9.02 2.53
CA GLN A 40 -0.70 8.17 3.27
C GLN A 40 0.67 8.12 2.58
N ILE A 41 0.70 7.94 1.26
CA ILE A 41 1.93 7.98 0.46
C ILE A 41 2.62 9.34 0.65
N ARG A 42 1.87 10.44 0.51
CA ARG A 42 2.39 11.80 0.74
C ARG A 42 3.04 11.94 2.11
N ARG A 43 2.35 11.50 3.16
CA ARG A 43 2.81 11.60 4.56
C ARG A 43 4.06 10.76 4.80
N ILE A 44 4.07 9.51 4.35
CA ILE A 44 5.20 8.58 4.55
C ILE A 44 6.44 9.10 3.83
N VAL A 45 6.33 9.46 2.54
CA VAL A 45 7.49 9.93 1.79
C VAL A 45 7.98 11.28 2.31
N SER A 46 7.09 12.21 2.63
CA SER A 46 7.49 13.48 3.25
C SER A 46 8.19 13.25 4.60
N GLY A 47 7.67 12.34 5.43
CA GLY A 47 8.26 11.99 6.73
C GLY A 47 9.66 11.38 6.64
N LEU A 48 9.91 10.56 5.61
CA LEU A 48 11.23 9.98 5.32
C LEU A 48 12.30 11.05 5.07
N PHE A 49 11.97 12.10 4.32
CA PHE A 49 12.91 13.14 3.92
C PHE A 49 12.88 14.40 4.79
N SER A 50 11.86 14.59 5.63
CA SER A 50 11.65 15.79 6.46
C SER A 50 12.88 16.29 7.22
N ARG A 51 13.69 15.40 7.80
CA ARG A 51 14.92 15.76 8.56
C ARG A 51 16.12 16.07 7.66
N LEU A 52 16.00 15.82 6.36
CA LEU A 52 17.04 16.06 5.36
C LEU A 52 16.69 17.22 4.45
N ASP A 53 15.45 17.72 4.49
CA ASP A 53 14.96 18.80 3.63
C ASP A 53 15.92 19.99 3.58
N ASP A 54 16.34 20.51 4.74
CA ASP A 54 17.23 21.68 4.77
C ASP A 54 18.59 21.40 4.11
N ALA A 55 19.13 20.19 4.31
CA ALA A 55 20.40 19.77 3.71
C ALA A 55 20.27 19.46 2.20
N ILE A 56 19.11 18.99 1.76
CA ILE A 56 18.78 18.78 0.34
C ILE A 56 18.59 20.13 -0.34
N GLU A 57 17.88 21.06 0.29
CA GLU A 57 17.64 22.40 -0.20
C GLU A 57 18.95 23.19 -0.34
N GLU A 58 19.83 23.15 0.66
CA GLU A 58 21.15 23.78 0.59
C GLU A 58 22.00 23.20 -0.56
N LYS A 59 21.90 21.90 -0.84
CA LYS A 59 22.79 21.21 -1.78
C LYS A 59 22.27 21.19 -3.22
N ILE A 60 20.96 21.02 -3.40
CA ILE A 60 20.29 20.77 -4.68
C ILE A 60 19.45 21.98 -5.08
N GLY A 61 19.06 22.85 -4.14
CA GLY A 61 18.19 24.01 -4.38
C GLY A 61 16.70 23.68 -4.36
N VAL A 62 16.32 22.47 -3.93
CA VAL A 62 14.93 22.03 -3.81
C VAL A 62 14.67 21.39 -2.46
N ARG A 63 13.47 21.62 -1.92
CA ARG A 63 12.95 20.90 -0.75
C ARG A 63 12.08 19.72 -1.19
N VAL A 64 12.25 18.54 -0.57
CA VAL A 64 11.50 17.34 -0.94
C VAL A 64 10.02 17.51 -0.62
N ALA A 65 9.69 18.04 0.56
CA ALA A 65 8.30 18.31 0.92
C ALA A 65 7.59 19.16 -0.15
N PHE A 66 8.26 20.18 -0.68
CA PHE A 66 7.72 21.05 -1.73
C PHE A 66 7.64 20.39 -3.10
N LEU A 67 8.57 19.52 -3.46
CA LEU A 67 8.47 18.71 -4.69
C LEU A 67 7.25 17.77 -4.65
N ILE A 68 6.99 17.16 -3.49
CA ILE A 68 5.81 16.31 -3.29
C ILE A 68 4.54 17.16 -3.45
N GLU A 69 4.44 18.28 -2.74
CA GLU A 69 3.26 19.17 -2.82
C GLU A 69 3.02 19.74 -4.21
N MET A 70 4.09 20.14 -4.89
CA MET A 70 4.04 20.56 -6.29
C MET A 70 3.38 19.49 -7.14
N TRP A 71 3.78 18.23 -6.99
CA TRP A 71 3.22 17.16 -7.82
C TRP A 71 1.74 16.88 -7.52
N PHE A 72 1.31 16.95 -6.26
CA PHE A 72 -0.11 16.86 -5.94
C PHE A 72 -0.91 17.98 -6.61
N LYS A 73 -0.41 19.22 -6.60
CA LYS A 73 -1.04 20.32 -7.35
C LYS A 73 -1.02 20.11 -8.86
N ILE A 74 0.02 19.48 -9.41
CA ILE A 74 0.08 19.12 -10.84
C ILE A 74 -1.02 18.10 -11.19
N ILE A 75 -1.31 17.14 -10.31
CA ILE A 75 -2.46 16.23 -10.47
C ILE A 75 -3.76 17.06 -10.53
N ASP A 76 -3.95 18.00 -9.61
CA ASP A 76 -5.13 18.88 -9.58
C ASP A 76 -5.26 19.73 -10.86
N VAL A 77 -4.14 20.24 -11.40
CA VAL A 77 -4.09 21.00 -12.66
C VAL A 77 -4.55 20.13 -13.83
N VAL A 78 -4.01 18.92 -13.94
CA VAL A 78 -4.40 17.97 -15.01
C VAL A 78 -5.86 17.56 -14.85
N GLU A 79 -6.31 17.28 -13.63
CA GLU A 79 -7.71 16.98 -13.35
C GLU A 79 -8.63 18.14 -13.78
N CYS A 80 -8.28 19.38 -13.44
CA CYS A 80 -9.03 20.56 -13.83
C CYS A 80 -9.16 20.65 -15.36
N ARG A 81 -8.05 20.44 -16.09
CA ARG A 81 -8.02 20.43 -17.56
C ARG A 81 -8.89 19.30 -18.15
N ILE A 82 -8.84 18.09 -17.58
CA ILE A 82 -9.70 16.97 -17.99
C ILE A 82 -11.17 17.30 -17.76
N ASN A 83 -11.51 17.85 -16.59
CA ASN A 83 -12.89 18.23 -16.26
C ASN A 83 -13.42 19.33 -17.18
N GLN A 84 -12.59 20.34 -17.50
CA GLN A 84 -12.92 21.36 -18.50
C GLN A 84 -13.18 20.74 -19.88
N HIS A 85 -12.28 19.88 -20.36
CA HIS A 85 -12.44 19.18 -21.63
C HIS A 85 -13.71 18.34 -21.68
N ARG A 86 -13.95 17.53 -20.62
CA ARG A 86 -15.17 16.75 -20.47
C ARG A 86 -16.41 17.63 -20.52
N ASN A 87 -16.42 18.76 -19.81
CA ASN A 87 -17.56 19.68 -19.80
C ASN A 87 -17.81 20.36 -21.15
N LEU A 88 -16.77 20.58 -21.95
CA LEU A 88 -16.90 21.08 -23.33
C LEU A 88 -17.51 20.04 -24.28
N VAL A 89 -17.11 18.77 -24.16
CA VAL A 89 -17.52 17.69 -25.08
C VAL A 89 -18.88 17.08 -24.72
N LEU A 90 -19.19 16.98 -23.42
CA LEU A 90 -20.36 16.28 -22.90
C LEU A 90 -21.71 16.76 -23.49
N PRO A 91 -21.95 18.06 -23.74
CA PRO A 91 -23.17 18.53 -24.39
C PRO A 91 -23.40 17.95 -25.78
N ALA A 92 -22.34 17.73 -26.56
CA ALA A 92 -22.41 17.12 -27.89
C ALA A 92 -22.71 15.61 -27.76
N LEU A 93 -22.03 14.91 -26.84
CA LEU A 93 -22.27 13.49 -26.60
C LEU A 93 -23.69 13.20 -26.08
N ARG A 94 -24.25 14.08 -25.25
CA ARG A 94 -25.61 13.98 -24.71
C ARG A 94 -26.71 14.50 -25.65
N ALA A 95 -26.36 14.99 -26.84
CA ALA A 95 -27.34 15.46 -27.80
C ALA A 95 -28.28 14.32 -28.25
N LYS A 96 -29.54 14.68 -28.56
CA LYS A 96 -30.60 13.72 -28.92
C LYS A 96 -30.68 13.40 -30.42
N ASN A 97 -29.99 14.17 -31.27
CA ASN A 97 -29.97 13.97 -32.71
C ASN A 97 -28.61 14.43 -33.29
N VAL A 98 -28.34 14.01 -34.53
CA VAL A 98 -27.08 14.25 -35.26
C VAL A 98 -26.79 15.74 -35.40
N GLU A 99 -27.74 16.53 -35.92
CA GLU A 99 -27.55 17.96 -36.17
C GLU A 99 -27.17 18.74 -34.91
N THR A 100 -27.85 18.44 -33.79
CA THR A 100 -27.57 19.08 -32.50
C THR A 100 -26.21 18.64 -31.95
N ALA A 101 -25.82 17.37 -32.13
CA ALA A 101 -24.52 16.86 -31.71
C ALA A 101 -23.39 17.59 -32.45
N ILE A 102 -23.47 17.64 -33.78
CA ILE A 102 -22.51 18.33 -34.64
C ILE A 102 -22.43 19.81 -34.27
N LYS A 103 -23.57 20.51 -34.20
CA LYS A 103 -23.59 21.93 -33.85
C LYS A 103 -22.91 22.22 -32.52
N ARG A 104 -23.22 21.44 -31.47
CA ARG A 104 -22.61 21.60 -30.14
C ARG A 104 -21.12 21.29 -30.15
N TYR A 105 -20.69 20.33 -30.96
CA TYR A 105 -19.29 19.97 -31.09
C TYR A 105 -18.46 21.10 -31.73
N TYR A 106 -18.94 21.68 -32.83
CA TYR A 106 -18.30 22.84 -33.47
C TYR A 106 -18.36 24.11 -32.61
N GLN A 107 -19.37 24.25 -31.75
CA GLN A 107 -19.40 25.32 -30.74
C GLN A 107 -18.36 25.14 -29.64
N ALA A 108 -18.07 23.88 -29.26
CA ALA A 108 -17.08 23.58 -28.24
C ALA A 108 -15.63 23.80 -28.74
N PHE A 109 -15.41 23.65 -30.05
CA PHE A 109 -14.10 23.75 -30.69
C PHE A 109 -14.16 24.68 -31.92
N PRO A 110 -14.18 26.00 -31.70
CA PRO A 110 -14.27 26.99 -32.77
C PRO A 110 -13.02 27.02 -33.67
N GLU A 111 -11.94 26.36 -33.28
CA GLU A 111 -10.69 26.25 -34.04
C GLU A 111 -10.75 25.24 -35.20
N PHE A 112 -11.87 24.54 -35.39
CA PHE A 112 -12.02 23.62 -36.52
C PHE A 112 -11.96 24.34 -37.88
N ASN A 113 -11.15 23.77 -38.77
CA ASN A 113 -11.02 24.27 -40.15
C ASN A 113 -12.19 23.83 -41.07
N SER A 114 -12.92 22.79 -40.69
CA SER A 114 -14.11 22.30 -41.40
C SER A 114 -15.39 22.98 -40.91
N SER A 115 -16.49 22.83 -41.65
CA SER A 115 -17.80 23.33 -41.23
C SER A 115 -18.68 22.21 -40.63
N PRO A 116 -19.72 22.56 -39.85
CA PRO A 116 -20.75 21.62 -39.42
C PRO A 116 -21.36 20.80 -40.57
N GLU A 117 -21.52 21.42 -41.73
CA GLU A 117 -22.06 20.80 -42.94
C GLU A 117 -21.13 19.68 -43.47
N ASP A 118 -19.82 19.89 -43.45
CA ASP A 118 -18.85 18.85 -43.87
C ASP A 118 -19.00 17.56 -43.05
N LEU A 119 -19.15 17.69 -41.73
CA LEU A 119 -19.34 16.53 -40.85
C LEU A 119 -20.73 15.91 -41.03
N LEU A 120 -21.75 16.72 -41.31
CA LEU A 120 -23.10 16.25 -41.57
C LEU A 120 -23.17 15.45 -42.88
N ASP A 121 -22.46 15.90 -43.91
CA ASP A 121 -22.38 15.20 -45.19
C ASP A 121 -21.61 13.90 -45.07
N LEU A 122 -20.50 13.87 -44.31
CA LEU A 122 -19.81 12.61 -43.97
C LEU A 122 -20.75 11.61 -43.26
N VAL A 123 -21.58 12.08 -42.33
CA VAL A 123 -22.57 11.24 -41.62
C VAL A 123 -23.60 10.67 -42.59
N LYS A 124 -24.09 11.46 -43.55
CA LYS A 124 -25.04 11.01 -44.58
C LYS A 124 -24.39 10.02 -45.56
N GLU A 125 -23.23 10.37 -46.11
CA GLU A 125 -22.51 9.57 -47.10
C GLU A 125 -22.16 8.17 -46.57
N ARG A 126 -21.77 8.09 -45.29
CA ARG A 126 -21.41 6.82 -44.63
C ARG A 126 -22.57 6.17 -43.88
N ASN A 127 -23.77 6.75 -43.93
CA ASN A 127 -24.97 6.27 -43.24
C ASN A 127 -24.71 6.01 -41.74
N LEU A 128 -24.03 6.94 -41.06
CA LEU A 128 -23.63 6.80 -39.66
C LEU A 128 -24.80 7.04 -38.71
N SER A 129 -24.92 6.21 -37.69
CA SER A 129 -25.87 6.43 -36.61
C SER A 129 -25.40 7.55 -35.67
N LEU A 130 -26.31 8.03 -34.79
CA LEU A 130 -25.93 8.96 -33.72
C LEU A 130 -24.87 8.36 -32.77
N ASN A 131 -24.87 7.04 -32.57
CA ASN A 131 -23.86 6.38 -31.74
C ASN A 131 -22.50 6.33 -32.42
N ASP A 132 -22.46 6.10 -33.74
CA ASP A 132 -21.22 6.16 -34.52
C ASP A 132 -20.65 7.59 -34.49
N LEU A 133 -21.50 8.60 -34.65
CA LEU A 133 -21.10 10.00 -34.51
C LEU A 133 -20.56 10.30 -33.11
N ARG A 134 -21.17 9.79 -32.05
CA ARG A 134 -20.67 9.95 -30.67
C ARG A 134 -19.28 9.35 -30.51
N ALA A 135 -19.03 8.18 -31.10
CA ALA A 135 -17.71 7.54 -31.07
C ALA A 135 -16.67 8.38 -31.83
N ILE A 136 -17.04 8.95 -32.99
CA ILE A 136 -16.18 9.88 -33.75
C ILE A 136 -15.88 11.14 -32.93
N ILE A 137 -16.90 11.78 -32.36
CA ILE A 137 -16.76 12.99 -31.53
C ILE A 137 -15.82 12.71 -30.36
N PHE A 138 -16.03 11.60 -29.66
CA PHE A 138 -15.21 11.18 -28.52
C PHE A 138 -13.76 10.94 -28.93
N SER A 139 -13.52 10.12 -29.97
CA SER A 139 -12.17 9.83 -30.44
C SER A 139 -11.45 11.07 -30.99
N HIS A 140 -12.16 12.00 -31.64
CA HIS A 140 -11.56 13.21 -32.18
C HIS A 140 -11.33 14.27 -31.10
N SER A 141 -12.19 14.36 -30.07
CA SER A 141 -11.94 15.21 -28.92
C SER A 141 -10.71 14.75 -28.13
N ASP A 142 -10.50 13.44 -28.02
CA ASP A 142 -9.36 12.86 -27.29
C ASP A 142 -8.00 13.20 -27.90
N LEU A 143 -7.93 13.70 -29.14
CA LEU A 143 -6.69 14.26 -29.70
C LEU A 143 -6.12 15.42 -28.87
N ARG A 144 -6.95 16.08 -28.05
CA ARG A 144 -6.56 17.17 -27.14
C ARG A 144 -5.99 16.68 -25.81
N LEU A 145 -6.07 15.38 -25.52
CA LEU A 145 -5.45 14.80 -24.34
C LEU A 145 -3.93 15.07 -24.34
N LYS A 146 -3.29 15.13 -25.51
CA LYS A 146 -1.88 15.54 -25.63
C LYS A 146 -1.64 16.87 -24.90
N ASP A 147 -2.44 17.89 -25.16
CA ASP A 147 -2.24 19.23 -24.61
C ASP A 147 -2.59 19.28 -23.11
N ILE A 148 -3.62 18.54 -22.70
CA ILE A 148 -4.05 18.42 -21.30
C ILE A 148 -2.92 17.88 -20.41
N TYR A 149 -2.23 16.84 -20.89
CA TYR A 149 -1.12 16.17 -20.20
C TYR A 149 0.26 16.74 -20.53
N THR A 150 0.33 17.82 -21.31
CA THR A 150 1.58 18.57 -21.54
C THR A 150 1.71 19.68 -20.49
N LEU A 151 2.84 19.72 -19.82
CA LEU A 151 3.15 20.59 -18.69
C LEU A 151 4.41 21.40 -19.03
N THR A 152 4.35 22.70 -18.83
CA THR A 152 5.50 23.59 -19.03
C THR A 152 6.22 23.82 -17.70
N ILE A 153 7.45 24.30 -17.75
CA ILE A 153 8.23 24.66 -16.56
C ILE A 153 7.49 25.69 -15.70
N GLU A 154 6.77 26.64 -16.31
CA GLU A 154 5.94 27.61 -15.60
C GLU A 154 4.82 26.92 -14.83
N THR A 155 4.21 25.88 -15.40
CA THR A 155 3.18 25.10 -14.71
C THR A 155 3.74 24.45 -13.43
N PHE A 156 4.98 23.96 -13.48
CA PHE A 156 5.65 23.37 -12.31
C PHE A 156 6.08 24.43 -11.29
N VAL A 157 6.60 25.57 -11.74
CA VAL A 157 6.98 26.69 -10.87
C VAL A 157 5.76 27.24 -10.14
N ASP A 158 4.64 27.45 -10.84
CA ASP A 158 3.38 27.91 -10.24
C ASP A 158 2.80 26.92 -9.23
N ALA A 159 3.02 25.61 -9.46
CA ALA A 159 2.64 24.57 -8.52
C ALA A 159 3.59 24.50 -7.30
N TYR A 160 4.83 24.95 -7.41
CA TYR A 160 5.80 24.90 -6.31
C TYR A 160 5.34 25.81 -5.15
N PRO A 161 5.31 25.33 -3.89
CA PRO A 161 4.82 26.12 -2.75
C PRO A 161 5.54 27.45 -2.47
N GLN A 162 6.74 27.65 -3.00
CA GLN A 162 7.57 28.84 -2.77
C GLN A 162 8.21 29.34 -4.07
N ALA A 163 8.86 30.50 -4.02
CA ALA A 163 9.67 30.95 -5.15
C ALA A 163 10.85 30.00 -5.36
N ILE A 164 11.05 29.57 -6.61
CA ILE A 164 12.11 28.65 -7.00
C ILE A 164 12.70 29.10 -8.33
N ASP A 165 14.00 28.91 -8.50
CA ASP A 165 14.66 29.12 -9.78
C ASP A 165 14.16 28.07 -10.79
N PRO A 166 13.55 28.49 -11.92
CA PRO A 166 13.08 27.56 -12.96
C PRO A 166 14.17 26.59 -13.44
N GLU A 167 15.43 27.00 -13.50
CA GLU A 167 16.53 26.12 -13.96
C GLU A 167 16.82 25.00 -12.95
N VAL A 168 16.74 25.29 -11.65
CA VAL A 168 16.90 24.28 -10.60
C VAL A 168 15.80 23.23 -10.70
N LEU A 169 14.54 23.67 -10.85
CA LEU A 169 13.41 22.76 -10.97
C LEU A 169 13.48 21.95 -12.27
N LYS A 170 13.87 22.58 -13.39
CA LYS A 170 14.09 21.91 -14.68
C LYS A 170 15.12 20.79 -14.58
N ASN A 171 16.22 21.00 -13.85
CA ASN A 171 17.22 19.96 -13.61
C ASN A 171 16.62 18.73 -12.89
N VAL A 172 15.75 18.95 -11.91
CA VAL A 172 15.05 17.86 -11.21
C VAL A 172 14.08 17.14 -12.16
N LEU A 173 13.26 17.87 -12.92
CA LEU A 173 12.32 17.29 -13.88
C LEU A 173 13.03 16.48 -14.96
N ASN A 174 14.21 16.92 -15.41
CA ASN A 174 15.04 16.19 -16.36
C ASN A 174 15.57 14.86 -15.82
N ILE A 175 15.77 14.73 -14.50
CA ILE A 175 16.10 13.43 -13.87
C ILE A 175 14.93 12.45 -14.04
N TRP A 176 13.69 12.95 -13.96
CA TRP A 176 12.46 12.19 -14.11
C TRP A 176 11.97 12.08 -15.57
N ALA A 177 12.74 12.56 -16.53
CA ALA A 177 12.34 12.59 -17.93
C ALA A 177 13.14 11.61 -18.81
N LEU A 178 12.46 11.08 -19.82
CA LEU A 178 13.01 10.40 -20.98
C LEU A 178 12.90 11.29 -22.21
N SER A 179 13.92 11.26 -23.07
CA SER A 179 13.89 11.89 -24.39
C SER A 179 13.65 10.83 -25.48
N PHE A 180 13.19 11.28 -26.65
CA PHE A 180 13.05 10.39 -27.80
C PHE A 180 14.41 9.78 -28.19
N GLY A 181 14.48 8.45 -28.21
CA GLY A 181 15.70 7.69 -28.51
C GLY A 181 16.41 7.10 -27.30
N ASP A 182 16.11 7.56 -26.07
CA ASP A 182 16.77 7.08 -24.83
C ASP A 182 16.63 5.56 -24.62
N LEU A 183 15.54 4.97 -25.10
CA LEU A 183 15.25 3.55 -24.97
C LEU A 183 15.58 2.73 -26.23
N SER A 184 16.32 3.30 -27.19
CA SER A 184 16.63 2.63 -28.48
C SER A 184 17.37 1.30 -28.34
N THR A 185 18.18 1.14 -27.28
CA THR A 185 18.91 -0.09 -26.96
C THR A 185 18.27 -0.90 -25.84
N TRP A 186 17.11 -0.47 -25.32
CA TRP A 186 16.46 -1.14 -24.20
C TRP A 186 15.82 -2.46 -24.65
N ASN A 187 15.94 -3.51 -23.84
CA ASN A 187 15.27 -4.76 -24.14
C ASN A 187 13.76 -4.60 -23.93
N SER A 188 12.99 -4.63 -25.02
CA SER A 188 11.53 -4.49 -25.01
C SER A 188 10.83 -5.56 -24.16
N GLU A 189 11.42 -6.76 -24.01
CA GLU A 189 10.87 -7.82 -23.17
C GLU A 189 10.85 -7.46 -21.68
N HIS A 190 11.71 -6.52 -21.25
CA HIS A 190 11.78 -6.09 -19.85
C HIS A 190 10.73 -5.02 -19.51
N LEU A 191 10.09 -4.39 -20.49
CA LEU A 191 9.17 -3.27 -20.25
C LEU A 191 7.97 -3.65 -19.36
N PHE A 192 7.55 -4.91 -19.35
CA PHE A 192 6.43 -5.36 -18.52
C PHE A 192 6.77 -5.51 -17.03
N LEU A 193 8.05 -5.65 -16.67
CA LEU A 193 8.49 -5.97 -15.30
C LEU A 193 9.60 -5.06 -14.78
N GLY A 194 10.04 -4.11 -15.59
CA GLY A 194 11.09 -3.13 -15.31
C GLY A 194 10.95 -1.98 -16.26
N ASN A 195 9.78 -1.32 -16.24
CA ASN A 195 9.47 -0.25 -17.16
C ASN A 195 10.25 1.03 -16.78
N PRO A 196 11.08 1.60 -17.66
CA PRO A 196 11.82 2.83 -17.37
C PRO A 196 10.94 4.01 -16.94
N VAL A 197 9.68 4.04 -17.38
CA VAL A 197 8.73 5.11 -17.03
C VAL A 197 8.41 5.15 -15.53
N TRP A 198 8.66 4.07 -14.78
CA TRP A 198 8.47 4.04 -13.33
C TRP A 198 9.43 4.99 -12.61
N GLN A 199 10.66 5.13 -13.11
CA GLN A 199 11.67 6.07 -12.58
C GLN A 199 11.73 7.38 -13.36
N LYS A 200 11.19 7.38 -14.58
CA LYS A 200 11.19 8.53 -15.48
C LYS A 200 9.83 8.71 -16.16
N PRO A 201 8.80 9.14 -15.41
CA PRO A 201 7.42 9.20 -15.89
C PRO A 201 7.18 10.34 -16.89
N LEU A 202 8.10 11.29 -17.00
CA LEU A 202 8.00 12.41 -17.94
C LEU A 202 8.64 12.06 -19.28
N ILE A 203 8.08 12.63 -20.35
CA ILE A 203 8.68 12.62 -21.67
C ILE A 203 9.06 14.05 -22.01
N ASN A 204 10.35 14.29 -22.24
CA ASN A 204 10.86 15.58 -22.69
C ASN A 204 10.45 15.81 -24.15
N LEU A 205 9.68 16.87 -24.41
CA LEU A 205 9.30 17.26 -25.76
C LEU A 205 10.25 18.34 -26.30
N GLU A 206 10.47 19.38 -25.51
CA GLU A 206 11.29 20.56 -25.79
C GLU A 206 11.85 21.11 -24.46
N ASP A 207 12.79 22.06 -24.49
CA ASP A 207 13.34 22.61 -23.25
C ASP A 207 12.24 23.22 -22.37
N GLY A 208 12.10 22.68 -21.15
CA GLY A 208 11.06 23.09 -20.20
C GLY A 208 9.64 22.62 -20.54
N VAL A 209 9.43 21.71 -21.50
CA VAL A 209 8.11 21.19 -21.88
C VAL A 209 8.08 19.67 -21.79
N TYR A 210 7.20 19.16 -20.93
CA TYR A 210 7.12 17.75 -20.58
C TYR A 210 5.73 17.18 -20.84
N PHE A 211 5.66 15.99 -21.40
CA PHE A 211 4.43 15.21 -21.51
C PHE A 211 4.39 14.12 -20.42
N CYS A 212 3.32 14.06 -19.65
CA CYS A 212 3.13 13.06 -18.60
C CYS A 212 1.91 12.18 -18.90
N PRO A 213 2.08 11.02 -19.56
CA PRO A 213 0.94 10.21 -20.02
C PRO A 213 0.14 9.57 -18.88
N VAL A 214 0.76 9.35 -17.72
CA VAL A 214 0.14 8.69 -16.57
C VAL A 214 0.46 9.50 -15.32
N ILE A 215 -0.30 10.56 -15.07
CA ILE A 215 -0.01 11.55 -14.02
C ILE A 215 0.02 10.94 -12.60
N THR A 216 -0.78 9.90 -12.37
CA THR A 216 -0.89 9.17 -11.10
C THR A 216 0.25 8.17 -10.89
N LEU A 217 1.09 7.90 -11.90
CA LEU A 217 2.22 6.98 -11.79
C LEU A 217 3.20 7.42 -10.71
N PHE A 218 3.34 8.72 -10.53
CA PHE A 218 4.17 9.33 -9.50
C PHE A 218 3.79 8.85 -8.09
N LEU A 219 2.51 8.59 -7.79
CA LEU A 219 2.10 8.10 -6.46
C LEU A 219 2.72 6.73 -6.15
N ASN A 220 2.78 5.85 -7.14
CA ASN A 220 3.37 4.51 -6.98
C ASN A 220 4.87 4.56 -6.73
N TYR A 221 5.57 5.46 -7.42
CA TYR A 221 7.03 5.51 -7.47
C TYR A 221 7.62 6.75 -6.80
N LEU A 222 6.85 7.44 -5.95
CA LEU A 222 7.23 8.71 -5.35
C LEU A 222 8.57 8.62 -4.62
N THR A 223 8.73 7.59 -3.79
CA THR A 223 10.00 7.32 -3.08
C THR A 223 11.15 7.14 -4.07
N ASP A 224 10.96 6.32 -5.12
CA ASP A 224 12.00 6.05 -6.12
C ASP A 224 12.39 7.33 -6.89
N LEU A 225 11.42 8.20 -7.19
CA LEU A 225 11.63 9.47 -7.88
C LEU A 225 12.40 10.48 -7.04
N ILE A 226 12.05 10.66 -5.77
CA ILE A 226 12.81 11.53 -4.86
C ILE A 226 14.21 10.97 -4.64
N GLU A 227 14.34 9.64 -4.49
CA GLU A 227 15.64 9.01 -4.37
C GLU A 227 16.53 9.24 -5.59
N ALA A 228 15.97 9.24 -6.81
CA ALA A 228 16.74 9.54 -8.03
C ALA A 228 17.38 10.95 -7.99
N VAL A 229 16.75 11.91 -7.30
CA VAL A 229 17.29 13.26 -7.08
C VAL A 229 18.40 13.27 -6.04
N VAL A 230 18.24 12.50 -4.96
CA VAL A 230 19.18 12.51 -3.83
C VAL A 230 20.40 11.61 -4.06
N LYS A 231 20.23 10.49 -4.77
CA LYS A 231 21.23 9.43 -4.97
C LYS A 231 22.56 9.90 -5.59
N PRO A 232 22.59 10.86 -6.55
CA PRO A 232 23.84 11.45 -7.03
C PRO A 232 24.68 12.13 -5.93
N HIS A 233 24.07 12.50 -4.81
CA HIS A 233 24.72 13.14 -3.67
C HIS A 233 24.96 12.11 -2.55
N SER A 234 26.11 11.42 -2.59
CA SER A 234 26.43 10.27 -1.71
C SER A 234 26.20 10.52 -0.22
N ASP A 235 26.55 11.71 0.27
CA ASP A 235 26.42 12.06 1.68
C ASP A 235 24.96 12.20 2.11
N LEU A 236 24.12 12.82 1.28
CA LEU A 236 22.68 12.92 1.52
C LEU A 236 22.01 11.56 1.42
N TYR A 237 22.39 10.77 0.40
CA TYR A 237 21.86 9.43 0.20
C TYR A 237 22.19 8.50 1.38
N LYS A 238 23.41 8.56 1.92
CA LYS A 238 23.78 7.81 3.12
C LYS A 238 22.94 8.21 4.34
N LYS A 239 22.76 9.52 4.58
CA LYS A 239 21.91 10.02 5.66
C LYS A 239 20.45 9.56 5.51
N TYR A 240 19.95 9.51 4.28
CA TYR A 240 18.62 8.99 3.97
C TYR A 240 18.51 7.48 4.26
N GLU A 241 19.49 6.68 3.84
CA GLU A 241 19.52 5.24 4.15
C GLU A 241 19.48 4.98 5.67
N GLU A 242 20.25 5.74 6.45
CA GLU A 242 20.24 5.66 7.92
C GLU A 242 18.92 6.14 8.53
N ARG A 243 18.25 7.10 7.90
CA ARG A 243 16.96 7.65 8.35
C ARG A 243 15.81 6.66 8.17
N ARG A 244 15.80 5.84 7.10
CA ARG A 244 14.70 4.90 6.80
C ARG A 244 14.33 3.99 7.97
N GLY A 245 15.33 3.38 8.62
CA GLY A 245 15.10 2.51 9.79
C GLY A 245 14.49 3.27 10.97
N LYS A 246 15.13 4.39 11.36
CA LYS A 246 14.65 5.25 12.46
C LYS A 246 13.26 5.85 12.19
N PHE A 247 12.94 6.12 10.94
CA PHE A 247 11.61 6.60 10.54
C PHE A 247 10.58 5.50 10.78
N LEU A 248 10.83 4.30 10.26
CA LEU A 248 9.92 3.17 10.43
C LEU A 248 9.67 2.85 11.91
N GLU A 249 10.73 2.80 12.73
CA GLU A 249 10.61 2.58 14.18
C GLU A 249 9.75 3.65 14.89
N GLU A 250 9.91 4.93 14.52
CA GLU A 250 9.11 6.03 15.08
C GLU A 250 7.64 5.91 14.67
N GLU A 251 7.36 5.66 13.39
CA GLU A 251 6.00 5.55 12.89
C GLU A 251 5.27 4.36 13.51
N ILE A 252 5.92 3.19 13.60
CA ILE A 252 5.33 2.02 14.28
C ILE A 252 5.02 2.36 15.74
N TYR A 253 5.94 3.02 16.46
CA TYR A 253 5.65 3.46 17.83
C TYR A 253 4.40 4.35 17.90
N GLN A 254 4.31 5.37 17.03
CA GLN A 254 3.17 6.29 17.03
C GLN A 254 1.85 5.57 16.72
N LEU A 255 1.86 4.63 15.76
CA LEU A 255 0.69 3.83 15.41
C LEU A 255 0.20 2.99 16.58
N PHE A 256 1.09 2.24 17.24
CA PHE A 256 0.70 1.43 18.40
C PHE A 256 0.27 2.27 19.59
N HIS A 257 0.92 3.42 19.82
CA HIS A 257 0.54 4.35 20.89
C HIS A 257 -0.86 4.92 20.68
N GLN A 258 -1.23 5.25 19.45
CA GLN A 258 -2.58 5.72 19.11
C GLN A 258 -3.61 4.59 19.12
N ALA A 259 -3.25 3.42 18.61
CA ALA A 259 -4.11 2.25 18.54
C ALA A 259 -4.47 1.67 19.91
N PHE A 260 -3.52 1.73 20.87
CA PHE A 260 -3.67 1.14 22.20
C PHE A 260 -3.27 2.14 23.30
N PRO A 261 -4.10 3.15 23.61
CA PRO A 261 -3.75 4.21 24.57
C PRO A 261 -3.49 3.72 26.00
N SER A 262 -4.01 2.54 26.37
CA SER A 262 -3.80 1.91 27.68
C SER A 262 -2.60 0.94 27.71
N ALA A 263 -1.96 0.69 26.57
CA ALA A 263 -0.79 -0.19 26.51
C ALA A 263 0.45 0.49 27.09
N ARG A 264 1.34 -0.31 27.66
CA ARG A 264 2.72 0.12 27.94
C ARG A 264 3.59 -0.24 26.75
N ILE A 265 4.25 0.75 26.17
CA ILE A 265 5.00 0.60 24.92
C ILE A 265 6.46 0.92 25.17
N TYR A 266 7.34 0.01 24.78
CA TYR A 266 8.77 0.07 25.02
C TYR A 266 9.52 -0.01 23.70
N ARG A 267 10.37 0.98 23.41
CA ARG A 267 11.20 1.03 22.20
C ARG A 267 12.59 0.49 22.51
N GLY A 268 13.15 -0.32 21.62
CA GLY A 268 14.52 -0.82 21.70
C GLY A 268 14.78 -1.60 23.00
N SER A 269 14.42 -2.88 23.04
CA SER A 269 14.67 -3.73 24.22
C SER A 269 15.87 -4.65 23.99
N GLU A 270 17.04 -4.25 24.48
CA GLU A 270 18.26 -5.09 24.45
C GLU A 270 18.16 -6.21 25.48
N TRP A 271 18.39 -7.44 25.02
CA TRP A 271 18.33 -8.64 25.83
C TRP A 271 19.44 -9.61 25.45
N PHE A 272 19.89 -10.40 26.43
CA PHE A 272 20.90 -11.43 26.22
C PHE A 272 20.23 -12.77 25.98
N ASP A 273 20.53 -13.39 24.83
CA ASP A 273 20.07 -14.74 24.54
C ASP A 273 21.04 -15.78 25.13
N PRO A 274 20.62 -16.55 26.15
CA PRO A 274 21.47 -17.57 26.75
C PRO A 274 21.80 -18.71 25.79
N ALA A 275 20.94 -18.99 24.79
CA ALA A 275 21.15 -20.09 23.85
C ALA A 275 22.28 -19.79 22.86
N THR A 276 22.32 -18.59 22.29
CA THR A 276 23.37 -18.18 21.34
C THR A 276 24.53 -17.42 21.99
N LYS A 277 24.41 -17.03 23.27
CA LYS A 277 25.36 -16.21 24.03
C LYS A 277 25.65 -14.86 23.36
N LYS A 278 24.62 -14.23 22.80
CA LYS A 278 24.71 -12.94 22.11
C LYS A 278 23.60 -12.01 22.59
N SER A 279 23.88 -10.71 22.58
CA SER A 279 22.85 -9.69 22.77
C SER A 279 22.11 -9.45 21.46
N PHE A 280 20.80 -9.27 21.58
CA PHE A 280 19.91 -8.82 20.52
C PHE A 280 19.06 -7.67 21.03
N GLU A 281 18.42 -6.99 20.11
CA GLU A 281 17.51 -5.89 20.41
C GLU A 281 16.20 -6.14 19.68
N ASN A 282 15.08 -5.96 20.38
CA ASN A 282 13.76 -5.89 19.77
C ASN A 282 13.37 -4.43 19.54
N ASP A 283 12.78 -4.14 18.38
CA ASP A 283 12.48 -2.76 17.96
C ASP A 283 11.34 -2.14 18.79
N LEU A 284 10.21 -2.85 18.95
CA LEU A 284 9.07 -2.39 19.73
C LEU A 284 8.37 -3.53 20.48
N LEU A 285 8.16 -3.33 21.78
CA LEU A 285 7.43 -4.23 22.66
C LEU A 285 6.20 -3.53 23.22
N VAL A 286 5.02 -4.14 23.10
CA VAL A 286 3.75 -3.57 23.55
C VAL A 286 3.08 -4.52 24.53
N LEU A 287 2.95 -4.10 25.79
CA LEU A 287 2.21 -4.82 26.82
C LEU A 287 0.81 -4.22 26.94
N LEU A 288 -0.21 -5.01 26.57
CA LEU A 288 -1.62 -4.63 26.65
C LEU A 288 -2.37 -5.70 27.45
N ASP A 289 -2.73 -5.36 28.69
CA ASP A 289 -3.43 -6.27 29.62
C ASP A 289 -2.70 -7.61 29.76
N SER A 290 -3.22 -8.71 29.22
CA SER A 290 -2.58 -10.03 29.25
C SER A 290 -1.89 -10.44 27.95
N TYR A 291 -1.78 -9.53 26.98
CA TYR A 291 -1.11 -9.73 25.70
C TYR A 291 0.20 -8.96 25.63
N LEU A 292 1.21 -9.59 25.04
CA LEU A 292 2.49 -8.97 24.74
C LEU A 292 2.75 -9.05 23.23
N LEU A 293 2.89 -7.91 22.56
CA LEU A 293 3.18 -7.86 21.14
C LEU A 293 4.66 -7.57 20.94
N VAL A 294 5.35 -8.49 20.25
CA VAL A 294 6.74 -8.37 19.84
C VAL A 294 6.78 -7.93 18.39
N VAL A 295 7.13 -6.67 18.15
CA VAL A 295 7.10 -6.04 16.83
C VAL A 295 8.51 -5.77 16.34
N GLU A 296 8.79 -6.17 15.11
CA GLU A 296 10.07 -6.02 14.41
C GLU A 296 9.92 -5.07 13.21
N ALA A 297 10.81 -4.11 13.05
CA ALA A 297 10.78 -3.10 11.99
C ALA A 297 11.85 -3.40 10.93
N LYS A 298 11.47 -3.48 9.65
CA LYS A 298 12.43 -3.74 8.55
C LYS A 298 12.29 -2.76 7.38
N SER A 299 13.33 -1.96 7.16
CA SER A 299 13.37 -0.92 6.13
C SER A 299 14.08 -1.34 4.83
N GLY A 300 14.35 -2.64 4.65
CA GLY A 300 15.08 -3.18 3.50
C GLY A 300 14.35 -2.94 2.17
N ARG A 301 15.12 -2.62 1.12
CA ARG A 301 14.61 -2.27 -0.21
C ARG A 301 14.32 -3.48 -1.09
N VAL A 302 13.23 -3.42 -1.83
CA VAL A 302 12.93 -4.36 -2.92
C VAL A 302 13.60 -3.86 -4.19
N THR A 303 14.48 -4.68 -4.78
CA THR A 303 15.22 -4.30 -5.99
C THR A 303 14.41 -4.55 -7.26
N GLU A 304 14.74 -3.86 -8.37
CA GLU A 304 14.08 -4.12 -9.66
C GLU A 304 14.26 -5.57 -10.14
N SER A 305 15.43 -6.19 -9.89
CA SER A 305 15.63 -7.60 -10.23
C SER A 305 14.69 -8.51 -9.47
N THR A 306 14.38 -8.18 -8.21
CA THR A 306 13.34 -8.85 -7.43
C THR A 306 11.95 -8.66 -8.06
N ARG A 307 11.56 -7.44 -8.45
CA ARG A 307 10.27 -7.16 -9.12
C ARG A 307 10.13 -7.94 -10.45
N ARG A 308 11.24 -8.18 -11.16
CA ARG A 308 11.28 -9.04 -12.36
C ARG A 308 11.13 -10.55 -12.07
N GLY A 309 11.13 -10.95 -10.80
CA GLY A 309 11.07 -12.35 -10.39
C GLY A 309 12.40 -13.08 -10.51
N ALA A 310 13.54 -12.38 -10.42
CA ALA A 310 14.84 -13.04 -10.36
C ALA A 310 14.97 -13.83 -9.04
N ILE A 311 15.02 -15.16 -9.14
CA ILE A 311 14.91 -16.08 -7.99
C ILE A 311 15.91 -15.76 -6.89
N GLU A 312 17.19 -15.57 -7.21
CA GLU A 312 18.22 -15.29 -6.20
C GLU A 312 18.01 -13.94 -5.50
N SER A 313 17.57 -12.92 -6.26
CA SER A 313 17.22 -11.61 -5.68
C SER A 313 15.97 -11.72 -4.80
N LEU A 314 15.00 -12.55 -5.19
CA LEU A 314 13.79 -12.83 -4.43
C LEU A 314 14.09 -13.57 -3.12
N LYS A 315 14.88 -14.64 -3.16
CA LYS A 315 15.33 -15.36 -1.95
C LYS A 315 16.07 -14.43 -0.99
N LYS A 316 16.94 -13.56 -1.50
CA LYS A 316 17.66 -12.58 -0.68
C LYS A 316 16.72 -11.58 0.00
N ILE A 317 15.70 -11.08 -0.71
CA ILE A 317 14.76 -10.13 -0.10
C ILE A 317 13.86 -10.81 0.91
N LEU A 318 13.32 -12.00 0.61
CA LEU A 318 12.44 -12.75 1.50
C LEU A 318 13.20 -13.16 2.76
N LYS A 319 14.47 -13.54 2.62
CA LYS A 319 15.33 -13.78 3.78
C LYS A 319 15.40 -12.56 4.70
N LYS A 320 15.66 -11.38 4.14
CA LYS A 320 15.86 -10.13 4.90
C LYS A 320 14.56 -9.56 5.49
N LEU A 321 13.45 -9.64 4.77
CA LEU A 321 12.18 -8.98 5.14
C LEU A 321 11.17 -9.91 5.84
N LEU A 322 11.30 -11.23 5.65
CA LEU A 322 10.33 -12.22 6.17
C LEU A 322 10.98 -13.21 7.12
N VAL A 323 12.05 -13.89 6.70
CA VAL A 323 12.66 -15.02 7.46
C VAL A 323 13.45 -14.53 8.68
N GLU A 324 14.43 -13.65 8.50
CA GLU A 324 15.26 -13.13 9.60
C GLU A 324 14.44 -12.44 10.71
N PRO A 325 13.45 -11.57 10.40
CA PRO A 325 12.58 -10.97 11.41
C PRO A 325 11.74 -12.00 12.16
N SER A 326 11.22 -13.01 11.46
CA SER A 326 10.44 -14.09 12.08
C SER A 326 11.28 -14.90 13.08
N ILE A 327 12.54 -15.18 12.74
CA ILE A 327 13.48 -15.84 13.65
C ILE A 327 13.80 -14.95 14.86
N GLN A 328 14.02 -13.65 14.64
CA GLN A 328 14.30 -12.68 15.71
C GLN A 328 13.13 -12.58 16.70
N SER A 329 11.93 -12.35 16.20
CA SER A 329 10.71 -12.20 17.00
C SER A 329 10.37 -13.50 17.74
N LYS A 330 10.50 -14.66 17.08
CA LYS A 330 10.31 -15.97 17.72
C LYS A 330 11.26 -16.16 18.89
N ARG A 331 12.54 -15.88 18.70
CA ARG A 331 13.54 -16.08 19.74
C ARG A 331 13.27 -15.22 20.98
N PHE A 332 12.90 -13.95 20.78
CA PHE A 332 12.58 -13.07 21.90
C PHE A 332 11.26 -13.46 22.58
N SER A 333 10.24 -13.82 21.79
CA SER A 333 8.99 -14.39 22.29
C SER A 333 9.22 -15.64 23.14
N ASP A 334 10.01 -16.60 22.66
CA ASP A 334 10.32 -17.83 23.38
C ASP A 334 11.10 -17.54 24.67
N TYR A 335 12.04 -16.57 24.65
CA TYR A 335 12.72 -16.10 25.85
C TYR A 335 11.74 -15.55 26.88
N LEU A 336 10.81 -14.67 26.48
CA LEU A 336 9.82 -14.08 27.36
C LEU A 336 8.86 -15.14 27.92
N LYS A 337 8.32 -16.03 27.08
CA LYS A 337 7.40 -17.10 27.50
C LYS A 337 8.04 -18.04 28.52
N ASN A 338 9.32 -18.36 28.36
CA ASN A 338 10.03 -19.28 29.25
C ASN A 338 10.52 -18.63 30.56
N ASN A 339 10.49 -17.31 30.68
CA ASN A 339 11.03 -16.58 31.84
C ASN A 339 10.03 -15.55 32.41
N PRO A 340 8.80 -15.95 32.80
CA PRO A 340 7.80 -15.03 33.32
C PRO A 340 8.29 -14.31 34.59
N SER A 341 8.58 -13.02 34.49
CA SER A 341 9.17 -12.22 35.56
C SER A 341 9.12 -10.71 35.26
N LEU A 342 9.61 -9.90 36.20
CA LEU A 342 9.97 -8.51 35.92
C LEU A 342 11.31 -8.45 35.19
N HIS A 343 11.26 -8.13 33.90
CA HIS A 343 12.41 -7.89 33.06
C HIS A 343 12.84 -6.42 33.06
N LYS A 344 14.14 -6.22 32.88
CA LYS A 344 14.78 -4.91 32.78
C LYS A 344 15.67 -4.90 31.54
N PHE A 345 15.17 -4.35 30.45
CA PHE A 345 15.91 -4.24 29.19
C PHE A 345 16.40 -2.81 29.01
N LYS A 346 17.63 -2.64 28.52
CA LYS A 346 18.13 -1.30 28.17
C LYS A 346 17.83 -1.02 26.71
N ASN A 347 17.56 0.24 26.39
CA ASN A 347 17.57 0.70 25.01
C ASN A 347 18.96 1.25 24.62
N ARG A 348 19.15 1.57 23.34
CA ARG A 348 20.41 2.14 22.83
C ARG A 348 20.81 3.47 23.48
N GLN A 349 19.86 4.19 24.08
CA GLN A 349 20.09 5.44 24.79
C GLN A 349 20.44 5.21 26.28
N GLY A 350 20.39 3.96 26.75
CA GLY A 350 20.65 3.57 28.13
C GLY A 350 19.44 3.68 29.05
N GLU A 351 18.27 4.04 28.52
CA GLU A 351 17.01 4.08 29.28
C GLU A 351 16.54 2.65 29.57
N LEU A 352 15.84 2.49 30.69
CA LEU A 352 15.44 1.19 31.19
C LEU A 352 13.96 0.91 30.90
N ASN A 353 13.71 -0.11 30.08
CA ASN A 353 12.40 -0.69 29.85
C ASN A 353 12.14 -1.74 30.94
N GLU A 354 11.23 -1.42 31.88
CA GLU A 354 10.79 -2.36 32.92
C GLU A 354 9.46 -3.01 32.52
N ILE A 355 9.49 -4.31 32.22
CA ILE A 355 8.32 -5.06 31.74
C ILE A 355 8.09 -6.26 32.65
N ASP A 356 6.91 -6.34 33.25
CA ASP A 356 6.46 -7.54 33.95
C ASP A 356 5.58 -8.37 33.01
N ASN A 357 6.07 -9.54 32.61
CA ASN A 357 5.32 -10.47 31.77
C ASN A 357 4.73 -11.65 32.56
N SER A 358 4.74 -11.62 33.90
CA SER A 358 4.22 -12.71 34.74
C SER A 358 2.71 -12.97 34.56
N LYS A 359 1.96 -11.93 34.18
CA LYS A 359 0.52 -11.99 33.88
C LYS A 359 0.20 -12.16 32.39
N VAL A 360 1.21 -12.14 31.53
CA VAL A 360 1.02 -12.32 30.09
C VAL A 360 0.59 -13.76 29.82
N ARG A 361 -0.44 -13.93 28.99
CA ARG A 361 -1.00 -15.21 28.58
C ARG A 361 -0.65 -15.53 27.14
N GLU A 362 -0.61 -14.51 26.29
CA GLU A 362 -0.37 -14.65 24.86
C GLU A 362 0.73 -13.68 24.40
N VAL A 363 1.62 -14.16 23.54
CA VAL A 363 2.64 -13.31 22.90
C VAL A 363 2.43 -13.36 21.40
N ILE A 364 2.09 -12.21 20.82
CA ILE A 364 1.85 -12.04 19.39
C ILE A 364 3.13 -11.53 18.75
N ARG A 365 3.49 -12.04 17.58
CA ARG A 365 4.64 -11.56 16.80
C ARG A 365 4.17 -10.83 15.56
N LEU A 366 4.84 -9.73 15.25
CA LEU A 366 4.55 -8.95 14.05
C LEU A 366 5.85 -8.42 13.43
N SER A 367 5.98 -8.51 12.12
CA SER A 367 7.02 -7.82 11.36
C SER A 367 6.37 -6.72 10.52
N VAL A 368 6.89 -5.50 10.62
CA VAL A 368 6.39 -4.36 9.84
C VAL A 368 7.49 -3.87 8.91
N THR A 369 7.15 -3.73 7.63
CA THR A 369 8.10 -3.33 6.58
C THR A 369 7.81 -1.93 6.05
N LEU A 370 8.85 -1.19 5.65
CA LEU A 370 8.65 0.09 4.96
C LEU A 370 8.21 -0.12 3.49
N GLU A 371 8.66 -1.21 2.87
CA GLU A 371 8.28 -1.60 1.50
C GLU A 371 7.13 -2.61 1.54
N SER A 372 6.25 -2.58 0.55
CA SER A 372 5.25 -3.64 0.34
C SER A 372 5.74 -4.68 -0.67
N LEU A 373 5.51 -5.96 -0.36
CA LEU A 373 5.63 -7.08 -1.31
C LEU A 373 4.26 -7.67 -1.68
N GLY A 374 3.17 -6.93 -1.42
CA GLY A 374 1.80 -7.32 -1.76
C GLY A 374 1.44 -8.71 -1.24
N THR A 375 0.90 -9.54 -2.13
CA THR A 375 0.44 -10.90 -1.80
C THR A 375 1.53 -11.82 -1.25
N LEU A 376 2.82 -11.54 -1.49
CA LEU A 376 3.90 -12.40 -1.00
C LEU A 376 4.03 -12.42 0.52
N PHE A 377 3.68 -11.33 1.20
CA PHE A 377 3.72 -11.30 2.66
C PHE A 377 2.59 -12.12 3.28
N CYS A 378 1.54 -12.42 2.53
CA CYS A 378 0.35 -13.14 2.97
C CYS A 378 0.33 -14.61 2.54
N ARG A 379 1.44 -15.15 2.04
CA ARG A 379 1.47 -16.49 1.40
C ARG A 379 2.68 -17.30 1.83
N SER A 380 2.94 -17.36 3.13
CA SER A 380 4.12 -18.03 3.67
C SER A 380 4.15 -19.52 3.34
N THR A 381 2.99 -20.19 3.31
CA THR A 381 2.86 -21.60 2.90
C THR A 381 3.30 -21.82 1.45
N ASP A 382 2.83 -20.99 0.51
CA ASP A 382 3.26 -21.08 -0.90
C ASP A 382 4.74 -20.79 -1.09
N LEU A 383 5.29 -19.84 -0.33
CA LEU A 383 6.72 -19.52 -0.39
C LEU A 383 7.59 -20.70 0.09
N LYS A 384 7.12 -21.45 1.10
CA LYS A 384 7.76 -22.70 1.55
C LYS A 384 7.64 -23.76 0.46
N GLU A 385 6.45 -23.97 -0.09
CA GLU A 385 6.21 -24.93 -1.17
C GLU A 385 6.98 -24.65 -2.46
N ALA A 386 7.29 -23.38 -2.73
CA ALA A 386 8.12 -22.96 -3.85
C ALA A 386 9.64 -23.11 -3.61
N GLY A 387 10.05 -23.49 -2.39
CA GLY A 387 11.47 -23.54 -1.99
C GLY A 387 12.13 -22.15 -1.95
N LEU A 388 11.35 -21.10 -1.74
CA LEU A 388 11.83 -19.71 -1.65
C LEU A 388 12.22 -19.32 -0.23
N ILE A 389 11.60 -19.95 0.78
CA ILE A 389 11.95 -19.82 2.20
C ILE A 389 12.03 -21.21 2.86
N PRO A 390 12.74 -21.34 4.00
CA PRO A 390 12.84 -22.62 4.70
C PRO A 390 11.50 -23.10 5.28
N TYR A 391 11.24 -24.41 5.20
CA TYR A 391 9.99 -25.02 5.70
C TYR A 391 9.86 -24.99 7.23
N ASP A 392 10.98 -25.17 7.92
CA ASP A 392 11.10 -25.30 9.38
C ASP A 392 11.01 -23.97 10.13
N VAL A 393 11.04 -22.84 9.42
CA VAL A 393 10.91 -21.52 10.03
C VAL A 393 9.43 -21.19 10.24
N GLU A 394 9.08 -20.87 11.48
CA GLU A 394 7.78 -20.31 11.83
C GLU A 394 7.74 -18.83 11.47
N ILE A 395 6.91 -18.49 10.48
CA ILE A 395 6.84 -17.13 9.92
C ILE A 395 5.86 -16.32 10.76
N SER A 396 6.29 -15.15 11.25
CA SER A 396 5.39 -14.18 11.87
C SER A 396 4.62 -13.41 10.78
N PRO A 397 3.36 -13.02 11.03
CA PRO A 397 2.66 -12.06 10.17
C PRO A 397 3.57 -10.88 9.80
N THR A 398 3.61 -10.57 8.52
CA THR A 398 4.42 -9.48 7.98
C THR A 398 3.52 -8.59 7.13
N MET A 399 3.57 -7.28 7.35
CA MET A 399 2.77 -6.32 6.59
C MET A 399 3.51 -5.00 6.44
N SER A 400 3.15 -4.20 5.43
CA SER A 400 3.77 -2.89 5.29
C SER A 400 3.24 -1.90 6.34
N LEU A 401 4.01 -0.84 6.60
CA LEU A 401 3.57 0.28 7.42
C LEU A 401 2.24 0.86 6.92
N ALA A 402 2.08 0.94 5.59
CA ALA A 402 0.87 1.45 4.96
C ALA A 402 -0.34 0.55 5.22
N ASP A 403 -0.16 -0.77 5.13
CA ASP A 403 -1.24 -1.73 5.40
C ASP A 403 -1.66 -1.69 6.88
N LEU A 404 -0.69 -1.66 7.79
CA LEU A 404 -0.96 -1.59 9.23
C LEU A 404 -1.72 -0.31 9.62
N GLU A 405 -1.37 0.82 8.98
CA GLU A 405 -2.11 2.07 9.12
C GLU A 405 -3.57 1.94 8.68
N ILE A 406 -3.83 1.33 7.52
CA ILE A 406 -5.19 1.09 7.04
C ILE A 406 -5.95 0.20 8.02
N ILE A 407 -5.33 -0.87 8.52
CA ILE A 407 -5.93 -1.79 9.51
C ILE A 407 -6.31 -1.02 10.79
N PHE A 408 -5.38 -0.26 11.36
CA PHE A 408 -5.63 0.48 12.60
C PHE A 408 -6.56 1.67 12.42
N GLU A 409 -6.59 2.27 11.23
CA GLU A 409 -7.55 3.31 10.90
C GLU A 409 -8.95 2.72 10.76
N ILE A 410 -9.13 1.60 10.07
CA ILE A 410 -10.44 0.97 9.84
C ILE A 410 -11.04 0.37 11.12
N LEU A 411 -10.26 -0.34 11.92
CA LEU A 411 -10.74 -1.00 13.14
C LEU A 411 -10.97 0.02 14.27
N GLU A 412 -12.20 0.11 14.79
CA GLU A 412 -12.59 1.19 15.70
C GLU A 412 -11.99 1.02 17.12
N GLY A 413 -12.04 -0.19 17.68
CA GLY A 413 -11.63 -0.49 19.07
C GLY A 413 -10.21 -1.05 19.21
N GLY A 414 -9.73 -1.17 20.45
CA GLY A 414 -8.49 -1.86 20.79
C GLY A 414 -8.65 -3.38 20.74
N CYS A 415 -9.81 -3.90 21.16
CA CYS A 415 -10.16 -5.32 21.04
C CYS A 415 -10.16 -5.77 19.58
N GLU A 416 -10.77 -4.99 18.67
CA GLU A 416 -10.81 -5.34 17.24
C GLU A 416 -9.42 -5.38 16.62
N LYS A 417 -8.57 -4.39 16.91
CA LYS A 417 -7.18 -4.33 16.42
C LYS A 417 -6.35 -5.50 16.95
N LEU A 418 -6.45 -5.79 18.25
CA LEU A 418 -5.76 -6.92 18.87
C LEU A 418 -6.24 -8.25 18.27
N HIS A 419 -7.55 -8.44 18.17
CA HIS A 419 -8.16 -9.65 17.65
C HIS A 419 -7.77 -9.91 16.20
N TYR A 420 -7.72 -8.86 15.35
CA TYR A 420 -7.20 -8.99 13.99
C TYR A 420 -5.78 -9.56 13.99
N LEU A 421 -4.87 -8.98 14.78
CA LEU A 421 -3.47 -9.43 14.85
C LEU A 421 -3.34 -10.87 15.36
N VAL A 422 -4.15 -11.27 16.35
CA VAL A 422 -4.20 -12.66 16.85
C VAL A 422 -4.68 -13.62 15.75
N ARG A 423 -5.86 -13.36 15.18
CA ARG A 423 -6.46 -14.25 14.20
C ARG A 423 -5.68 -14.28 12.89
N ARG A 424 -4.97 -13.20 12.54
CA ARG A 424 -4.15 -13.14 11.33
C ARG A 424 -3.04 -14.19 11.30
N GLU A 425 -2.37 -14.42 12.43
CA GLU A 425 -1.35 -15.47 12.57
C GLU A 425 -1.95 -16.88 12.46
N GLU A 426 -3.13 -17.08 13.03
CA GLU A 426 -3.84 -18.36 12.97
C GLU A 426 -4.38 -18.66 11.57
N PHE A 427 -4.99 -17.66 10.93
CA PHE A 427 -5.55 -17.76 9.59
C PHE A 427 -4.47 -18.05 8.54
N GLU A 428 -3.30 -17.41 8.63
CA GLU A 428 -2.15 -17.70 7.76
C GLU A 428 -1.73 -19.17 7.80
N ARG A 429 -1.80 -19.78 8.98
CA ARG A 429 -1.36 -21.16 9.21
C ARG A 429 -2.38 -22.18 8.74
N ASN A 430 -3.66 -21.86 8.83
CA ASN A 430 -4.75 -22.82 8.66
C ASN A 430 -5.39 -22.73 7.26
N ALA A 431 -5.57 -21.52 6.73
CA ALA A 431 -6.34 -21.28 5.51
C ALA A 431 -5.46 -21.25 4.25
N ASP A 432 -6.00 -21.77 3.15
CA ASP A 432 -5.43 -21.60 1.79
C ASP A 432 -6.20 -20.48 1.08
N TYR A 433 -5.50 -19.40 0.69
CA TYR A 433 -6.15 -18.23 0.10
C TYR A 433 -5.24 -17.45 -0.85
N ILE A 434 -5.87 -16.58 -1.64
CA ILE A 434 -5.22 -15.61 -2.52
C ILE A 434 -5.80 -14.23 -2.21
N GLY A 435 -4.97 -13.35 -1.66
CA GLY A 435 -5.32 -11.95 -1.33
C GLY A 435 -4.10 -11.22 -0.77
N ASP A 436 -4.15 -9.89 -0.79
CA ASP A 436 -3.23 -9.05 -0.02
C ASP A 436 -3.78 -8.75 1.39
N GLU A 437 -3.01 -8.03 2.20
CA GLU A 437 -3.38 -7.75 3.61
C GLU A 437 -4.68 -6.91 3.70
N ILE A 438 -4.95 -6.05 2.72
CA ILE A 438 -6.17 -5.23 2.69
C ILE A 438 -7.38 -6.06 2.25
N ASP A 439 -7.21 -7.02 1.33
CA ASP A 439 -8.25 -8.00 1.03
C ASP A 439 -8.61 -8.84 2.27
N LEU A 440 -7.60 -9.23 3.05
CA LEU A 440 -7.79 -9.94 4.32
C LEU A 440 -8.52 -9.08 5.35
N LEU A 441 -8.21 -7.78 5.44
CA LEU A 441 -8.97 -6.85 6.27
C LEU A 441 -10.44 -6.79 5.86
N ALA A 442 -10.74 -6.68 4.55
CA ALA A 442 -12.12 -6.70 4.06
C ALA A 442 -12.85 -8.00 4.43
N PHE A 443 -12.17 -9.14 4.27
CA PHE A 443 -12.70 -10.44 4.67
C PHE A 443 -12.92 -10.55 6.18
N TYR A 444 -12.01 -10.00 6.99
CA TYR A 444 -12.16 -9.91 8.44
C TYR A 444 -13.37 -9.05 8.84
N LEU A 445 -13.64 -7.93 8.14
CA LEU A 445 -14.81 -7.11 8.47
C LEU A 445 -16.16 -7.84 8.28
N ASP A 446 -16.24 -8.86 7.42
CA ASP A 446 -17.47 -9.64 7.25
C ASP A 446 -17.54 -10.85 8.19
N THR A 447 -16.38 -11.45 8.52
CA THR A 447 -16.32 -12.78 9.15
C THR A 447 -15.63 -12.85 10.51
N GLY A 448 -14.80 -11.86 10.85
CA GLY A 448 -13.86 -11.95 11.98
C GLY A 448 -12.79 -13.04 11.81
N PHE A 449 -12.60 -13.56 10.59
CA PHE A 449 -11.94 -14.83 10.27
C PHE A 449 -12.63 -16.08 10.88
N ASN A 450 -13.89 -15.97 11.34
CA ASN A 450 -14.62 -17.07 11.98
C ASN A 450 -15.47 -17.83 10.94
N ILE A 451 -14.82 -18.69 10.14
CA ILE A 451 -15.47 -19.45 9.06
C ILE A 451 -15.67 -20.95 9.36
N GLY A 452 -15.46 -21.36 10.61
CA GLY A 452 -15.67 -22.74 11.07
C GLY A 452 -14.78 -23.75 10.34
N GLU A 453 -15.32 -24.93 10.02
CA GLU A 453 -14.57 -25.99 9.31
C GLU A 453 -14.02 -25.56 7.94
N ALA A 454 -14.58 -24.49 7.34
CA ALA A 454 -14.06 -23.95 6.09
C ALA A 454 -12.62 -23.43 6.22
N GLU A 455 -12.18 -23.06 7.43
CA GLU A 455 -10.80 -22.62 7.70
C GLU A 455 -9.79 -23.75 7.50
N VAL A 456 -10.18 -25.00 7.82
CA VAL A 456 -9.28 -26.17 7.84
C VAL A 456 -9.47 -27.07 6.63
N THR A 457 -10.60 -26.97 5.92
CA THR A 457 -10.96 -27.87 4.80
C THR A 457 -10.26 -27.54 3.46
N GLN A 458 -9.26 -26.66 3.45
CA GLN A 458 -8.37 -26.36 2.31
C GLN A 458 -9.11 -26.01 0.99
N LYS A 459 -10.26 -25.34 1.06
CA LYS A 459 -10.84 -24.73 -0.13
C LYS A 459 -10.13 -23.42 -0.39
N GLY A 460 -9.29 -23.37 -1.44
CA GLY A 460 -8.59 -22.15 -1.84
C GLY A 460 -9.56 -20.96 -1.97
N LEU A 461 -9.44 -20.00 -1.05
CA LEU A 461 -10.27 -18.80 -1.00
C LEU A 461 -9.68 -17.74 -1.95
N HIS A 462 -10.50 -17.22 -2.86
CA HIS A 462 -10.07 -16.14 -3.76
C HIS A 462 -10.60 -14.80 -3.24
N LEU A 463 -9.77 -14.08 -2.49
CA LEU A 463 -10.12 -12.84 -1.79
C LEU A 463 -9.71 -11.57 -2.56
N LEU A 464 -8.91 -11.70 -3.63
CA LEU A 464 -8.43 -10.56 -4.41
C LEU A 464 -9.57 -9.64 -4.86
N GLY A 465 -9.43 -8.36 -4.55
CA GLY A 465 -10.36 -7.30 -4.92
C GLY A 465 -11.46 -7.02 -3.88
N MET A 466 -11.52 -7.77 -2.78
CA MET A 466 -12.42 -7.46 -1.66
C MET A 466 -12.09 -6.10 -1.03
N SER A 467 -10.83 -5.68 -1.10
CA SER A 467 -10.34 -4.38 -0.64
C SER A 467 -10.99 -3.15 -1.31
N ASN A 468 -11.69 -3.30 -2.44
CA ASN A 468 -12.38 -2.20 -3.11
C ASN A 468 -13.46 -1.51 -2.23
N ILE A 469 -13.90 -2.16 -1.15
CA ILE A 469 -14.84 -1.57 -0.20
C ILE A 469 -14.26 -0.36 0.56
N PHE A 470 -12.94 -0.22 0.62
CA PHE A 470 -12.26 0.85 1.35
C PHE A 470 -12.06 2.11 0.52
N ASP A 471 -12.03 1.99 -0.81
CA ASP A 471 -11.74 3.10 -1.71
C ASP A 471 -12.67 4.30 -1.51
N PRO A 472 -14.01 4.15 -1.38
CA PRO A 472 -14.88 5.30 -1.13
C PRO A 472 -14.53 6.07 0.14
N PHE A 473 -14.03 5.40 1.18
CA PHE A 473 -13.68 6.03 2.45
C PHE A 473 -12.33 6.75 2.39
N PHE A 474 -11.30 6.14 1.80
CA PHE A 474 -9.96 6.73 1.77
C PHE A 474 -9.73 7.71 0.62
N LEU A 475 -10.45 7.56 -0.49
CA LEU A 475 -10.41 8.47 -1.63
C LEU A 475 -11.50 9.55 -1.56
N ARG A 476 -12.17 9.69 -0.40
CA ARG A 476 -13.27 10.64 -0.25
C ARG A 476 -12.80 12.08 -0.51
N GLU A 477 -13.52 12.75 -1.40
CA GLU A 477 -13.60 14.22 -1.46
C GLU A 477 -14.84 14.75 -0.73
N LEU A 478 -15.78 13.84 -0.42
CA LEU A 478 -17.07 14.12 0.20
C LEU A 478 -17.06 13.83 1.70
N PRO A 479 -17.97 14.41 2.48
CA PRO A 479 -18.09 14.15 3.91
C PRO A 479 -18.36 12.68 4.24
N GLU A 480 -18.01 12.25 5.45
CA GLU A 480 -18.18 10.87 5.94
C GLU A 480 -19.64 10.37 5.90
N SER A 481 -20.63 11.28 5.90
CA SER A 481 -22.04 10.94 5.76
C SER A 481 -22.40 10.25 4.43
N GLU A 482 -21.62 10.50 3.38
CA GLU A 482 -21.83 9.94 2.03
C GLU A 482 -20.85 8.80 1.73
N THR A 483 -19.74 8.74 2.46
CA THR A 483 -18.69 7.72 2.33
C THR A 483 -18.41 7.11 3.71
N PRO A 484 -19.36 6.32 4.25
CA PRO A 484 -19.24 5.79 5.60
C PRO A 484 -18.03 4.87 5.70
N LYS A 485 -17.28 5.01 6.78
CA LYS A 485 -16.19 4.11 7.14
C LYS A 485 -16.69 2.66 7.16
N PRO A 486 -16.05 1.72 6.45
CA PRO A 486 -16.35 0.29 6.56
C PRO A 486 -16.16 -0.20 8.00
N LYS A 487 -17.04 -1.07 8.48
CA LYS A 487 -17.05 -1.55 9.87
C LYS A 487 -17.17 -3.05 9.94
N HIS A 488 -16.61 -3.62 11.00
CA HIS A 488 -16.79 -5.03 11.32
C HIS A 488 -18.28 -5.31 11.54
N LYS A 489 -18.76 -6.37 10.91
CA LYS A 489 -20.14 -6.82 10.95
C LYS A 489 -20.46 -7.44 12.30
N LEU A 490 -20.79 -6.55 13.24
CA LEU A 490 -21.25 -6.88 14.58
C LEU A 490 -22.69 -6.40 14.73
N THR A 491 -23.48 -7.12 15.52
CA THR A 491 -24.79 -6.63 15.94
C THR A 491 -24.63 -5.41 16.88
N GLY A 492 -25.65 -4.57 16.95
CA GLY A 492 -25.62 -3.35 17.77
C GLY A 492 -25.48 -3.63 19.27
N TRP A 493 -26.00 -4.76 19.76
CA TRP A 493 -25.87 -5.17 21.16
C TRP A 493 -24.46 -5.68 21.45
N TRP A 494 -23.89 -6.53 20.58
CA TRP A 494 -22.51 -7.04 20.73
C TRP A 494 -21.48 -5.91 20.73
N LYS A 495 -21.62 -4.96 19.80
CA LYS A 495 -20.77 -3.77 19.74
C LYS A 495 -20.76 -2.99 21.05
N LYS A 496 -21.93 -2.78 21.67
CA LYS A 496 -22.03 -2.08 22.97
C LYS A 496 -21.34 -2.83 24.09
N ILE A 497 -21.41 -4.16 24.11
CA ILE A 497 -20.72 -4.98 25.12
C ILE A 497 -19.21 -4.79 24.99
N ILE A 498 -18.66 -4.91 23.79
CA ILE A 498 -17.22 -4.74 23.52
C ILE A 498 -16.79 -3.33 23.95
N GLN A 499 -17.55 -2.28 23.58
CA GLN A 499 -17.27 -0.91 24.01
C GLN A 499 -17.26 -0.76 25.53
N GLN A 500 -18.19 -1.41 26.26
CA GLN A 500 -18.20 -1.37 27.72
C GLN A 500 -16.99 -2.09 28.33
N ILE A 501 -16.52 -3.18 27.72
CA ILE A 501 -15.30 -3.88 28.14
C ILE A 501 -14.08 -2.97 27.96
N GLU A 502 -13.94 -2.35 26.79
CA GLU A 502 -12.86 -1.42 26.47
C GLU A 502 -12.85 -0.16 27.35
N LEU A 503 -14.03 0.32 27.77
CA LEU A 503 -14.16 1.46 28.68
C LEU A 503 -13.80 1.10 30.13
N ARG A 504 -14.10 -0.12 30.57
CA ARG A 504 -13.89 -0.54 31.97
C ARG A 504 -12.49 -1.06 32.24
N GLN A 505 -11.85 -1.67 31.24
CA GLN A 505 -10.46 -2.19 31.32
C GLN A 505 -10.16 -2.99 32.59
N PHE A 506 -11.09 -3.85 33.02
CA PHE A 506 -10.87 -4.76 34.15
C PHE A 506 -9.81 -5.82 33.77
N GLU A 507 -9.21 -6.51 34.74
CA GLU A 507 -8.17 -7.51 34.47
C GLU A 507 -8.64 -8.56 33.44
N ARG A 508 -7.83 -8.78 32.38
CA ARG A 508 -8.12 -9.71 31.26
C ARG A 508 -9.27 -9.26 30.34
N TRP A 509 -9.61 -7.98 30.32
CA TRP A 509 -10.61 -7.42 29.41
C TRP A 509 -10.28 -7.69 27.93
N THR A 510 -9.01 -7.73 27.55
CA THR A 510 -8.63 -8.02 26.16
C THR A 510 -8.93 -9.45 25.77
N GLU A 511 -8.76 -10.41 26.68
CA GLU A 511 -9.10 -11.81 26.42
C GLU A 511 -10.60 -11.96 26.21
N ILE A 512 -11.41 -11.32 27.07
CA ILE A 512 -12.87 -11.36 26.91
C ILE A 512 -13.28 -10.68 25.60
N GLY A 513 -12.67 -9.56 25.25
CA GLY A 513 -12.89 -8.88 23.98
C GLY A 513 -12.59 -9.77 22.77
N CYS A 514 -11.44 -10.43 22.75
CA CYS A 514 -11.07 -11.39 21.70
C CYS A 514 -12.04 -12.57 21.64
N VAL A 515 -12.42 -13.15 22.79
CA VAL A 515 -13.39 -14.26 22.85
C VAL A 515 -14.75 -13.84 22.27
N LEU A 516 -15.23 -12.64 22.58
CA LEU A 516 -16.47 -12.12 22.01
C LEU A 516 -16.37 -11.90 20.50
N LEU A 517 -15.20 -11.50 19.99
CA LEU A 517 -14.95 -11.29 18.57
C LEU A 517 -14.77 -12.60 17.79
N ASN A 518 -14.63 -13.76 18.45
CA ASN A 518 -14.67 -15.09 17.83
C ASN A 518 -16.08 -15.56 17.44
N PHE A 519 -17.14 -14.86 17.86
CA PHE A 519 -18.51 -15.21 17.47
C PHE A 519 -18.85 -14.64 16.09
N ALA A 520 -19.27 -15.51 15.17
CA ALA A 520 -19.75 -15.08 13.87
C ALA A 520 -21.07 -14.29 14.01
N TYR A 521 -21.38 -13.42 13.05
CA TYR A 521 -22.57 -12.55 13.11
C TYR A 521 -23.88 -13.33 13.38
N ASP A 522 -24.06 -14.48 12.73
CA ASP A 522 -25.26 -15.31 12.92
C ASP A 522 -25.34 -15.91 14.34
N GLU A 523 -24.20 -16.15 14.98
CA GLU A 523 -24.13 -16.63 16.36
C GLU A 523 -24.46 -15.50 17.35
N GLN A 524 -23.98 -14.29 17.08
CA GLN A 524 -24.35 -13.09 17.85
C GLN A 524 -25.88 -12.87 17.82
N VAL A 525 -26.49 -12.94 16.63
CA VAL A 525 -27.95 -12.82 16.46
C VAL A 525 -28.70 -13.92 17.21
N LYS A 526 -28.22 -15.17 17.18
CA LYS A 526 -28.82 -16.28 17.95
C LYS A 526 -28.75 -16.02 19.45
N PHE A 527 -27.61 -15.55 19.95
CA PHE A 527 -27.41 -15.25 21.36
C PHE A 527 -28.35 -14.12 21.83
N GLU A 528 -28.50 -13.05 21.04
CA GLU A 528 -29.39 -11.93 21.35
C GLU A 528 -30.86 -12.33 21.44
N ARG A 529 -31.32 -13.22 20.55
CA ARG A 529 -32.69 -13.73 20.60
C ARG A 529 -32.93 -14.52 21.87
N GLY A 530 -32.01 -15.41 22.24
CA GLY A 530 -32.11 -16.18 23.49
C GLY A 530 -32.15 -15.30 24.75
N PHE A 531 -31.42 -14.19 24.74
CA PHE A 531 -31.43 -13.23 25.86
C PHE A 531 -32.68 -12.35 25.91
N SER A 532 -33.36 -12.15 24.78
CA SER A 532 -34.61 -11.37 24.71
C SER A 532 -35.84 -12.20 25.12
N GLU A 533 -35.70 -13.53 25.14
CA GLU A 533 -36.74 -14.51 25.53
C GLU A 533 -36.65 -14.93 27.01
N THR A 534 -35.62 -14.47 27.73
CA THR A 534 -35.43 -14.65 29.19
C THR A 534 -35.69 -13.36 29.94
#